data_AF-A0A8T4BIU3-F1
#
_entry.id   AF-A0A8T4BIU3-F1
#
_cell.length_a   1.000
_cell.length_b   1.000
_cell.length_c   1.000
_cell.angle_alpha   90.00
_cell.angle_beta   90.00
_cell.angle_gamma   90.00
#
_symmetry.space_group_name_H-M   'P 1'
#
loop_
_entity.id
_entity.type
_entity.pdbx_description
1 polymer ?
#
loop_
_entity_poly.entity_id
_entity_poly.type
_entity_poly.pdbx_seq_one_letter_code
_entity_poly.pdbx_strand_id
1 'polypeptide(L)'
;MQNVSTPEDIDNASRKVISALYGDVDDFRINETFQIPEKGPREAWDVQVNFMLDALKYTVDLEIQEKGGHVTNARLIDTMTPL
;
A
#
# COMPACT_ATOMS: atom_id res chain seq x y z
N MET A 1 8.76 11.38 12.94
CA MET A 1 8.10 10.43 12.02
C MET A 1 6.67 10.26 12.52
N GLN A 2 5.69 10.38 11.62
CA GLN A 2 4.27 10.41 11.94
C GLN A 2 3.74 8.98 12.06
N ASN A 3 2.82 8.74 12.99
CA ASN A 3 2.13 7.45 13.05
C ASN A 3 1.18 7.33 11.86
N VAL A 4 1.04 6.12 11.33
CA VAL A 4 0.07 5.81 10.27
C VAL A 4 -1.19 5.31 10.93
N SER A 5 -2.15 6.20 11.17
CA SER A 5 -3.38 5.85 11.90
C SER A 5 -4.66 6.26 11.16
N THR A 6 -4.54 7.11 10.14
CA THR A 6 -5.68 7.59 9.33
C THR A 6 -5.59 7.05 7.89
N PRO A 7 -6.71 7.02 7.15
CA PRO A 7 -6.68 6.66 5.73
C PRO A 7 -5.74 7.53 4.89
N GLU A 8 -5.59 8.81 5.24
CA GLU A 8 -4.66 9.73 4.57
C GLU A 8 -3.19 9.36 4.84
N ASP A 9 -2.85 8.96 6.07
CA ASP A 9 -1.50 8.49 6.37
C ASP A 9 -1.19 7.20 5.58
N ILE A 10 -2.16 6.30 5.46
CA ILE A 10 -2.02 5.05 4.71
C ILE A 10 -1.81 5.33 3.23
N ASP A 11 -2.62 6.21 2.63
CA ASP A 11 -2.47 6.64 1.22
C ASP A 11 -1.09 7.26 0.98
N ASN A 12 -0.66 8.19 1.84
CA ASN A 12 0.65 8.84 1.73
C ASN A 12 1.81 7.84 1.85
N ALA A 13 1.77 6.93 2.83
CA ALA A 13 2.80 5.90 3.00
C ALA A 13 2.85 4.93 1.82
N SER A 14 1.67 4.52 1.34
CA SER A 14 1.54 3.59 0.22
C SER A 14 2.05 4.19 -1.09
N ARG A 15 1.61 5.42 -1.41
CA ARG A 15 2.10 6.17 -2.59
C ARG A 15 3.60 6.35 -2.54
N LYS A 16 4.15 6.73 -1.39
CA LYS A 16 5.60 6.93 -1.23
C LYS A 16 6.39 5.66 -1.56
N VAL A 17 5.94 4.50 -1.10
CA VAL A 17 6.60 3.23 -1.41
C VAL A 17 6.40 2.80 -2.84
N ILE A 18 5.19 2.91 -3.40
CA ILE A 18 4.95 2.58 -4.80
C ILE A 18 5.80 3.47 -5.71
N SER A 19 5.86 4.78 -5.45
CA SER A 19 6.72 5.68 -6.22
C SER A 19 8.21 5.35 -6.10
N ALA A 20 8.67 4.90 -4.93
CA ALA A 20 10.06 4.49 -4.74
C ALA A 20 10.40 3.19 -5.48
N LEU A 21 9.44 2.27 -5.64
CA LEU A 21 9.65 0.95 -6.26
C LEU A 21 9.40 0.94 -7.77
N TYR A 22 8.39 1.69 -8.22
CA TYR A 22 7.87 1.64 -9.59
C TYR A 22 7.99 2.96 -10.35
N GLY A 23 8.33 4.06 -9.67
CA GLY A 23 8.36 5.39 -10.27
C GLY A 23 6.97 6.05 -10.32
N ASP A 24 6.76 6.93 -11.30
CA ASP A 24 5.46 7.56 -11.49
C ASP A 24 4.45 6.53 -12.02
N VAL A 25 3.31 6.42 -11.33
CA VAL A 25 2.24 5.47 -11.65
C VAL A 25 0.92 6.21 -11.81
N ASP A 26 0.06 5.69 -12.68
CA ASP A 26 -1.26 6.25 -12.94
C ASP A 26 -2.34 5.51 -12.14
N ASP A 27 -3.50 6.14 -11.96
CA ASP A 27 -4.70 5.52 -11.38
C ASP A 27 -4.49 4.79 -10.03
N PHE A 28 -3.56 5.28 -9.21
CA PHE A 28 -3.28 4.70 -7.89
C PHE A 28 -4.53 4.71 -6.99
N ARG A 29 -4.85 3.55 -6.40
CA ARG A 29 -5.96 3.36 -5.45
C ARG A 29 -5.58 2.37 -4.35
N ILE A 30 -6.01 2.65 -3.13
CA ILE A 30 -6.11 1.63 -2.08
C ILE A 30 -7.36 0.78 -2.37
N ASN A 31 -7.19 -0.52 -2.37
CA ASN A 31 -8.24 -1.50 -2.61
C ASN A 31 -8.80 -2.03 -1.30
N GLU A 32 -7.93 -2.49 -0.42
CA GLU A 32 -8.29 -3.11 0.85
C GLU A 32 -7.30 -2.65 1.93
N THR A 33 -7.77 -2.64 3.17
CA THR A 33 -6.98 -2.24 4.33
C THR A 33 -7.44 -3.03 5.53
N PHE A 34 -6.53 -3.77 6.15
CA PHE A 34 -6.76 -4.53 7.36
C PHE A 34 -5.75 -4.14 8.43
N GLN A 35 -6.15 -4.23 9.69
CA GLN A 35 -5.22 -4.04 10.80
C GLN A 35 -4.50 -5.34 11.15
N ILE A 36 -3.24 -5.21 11.58
CA ILE A 36 -2.44 -6.30 12.14
C ILE A 36 -2.09 -5.93 13.59
N PRO A 37 -2.37 -6.80 14.59
CA PRO A 37 -3.24 -7.97 14.50
C PRO A 37 -4.70 -7.58 14.22
N GLU A 38 -5.49 -8.50 13.67
CA GLU A 38 -6.92 -8.27 13.32
C GLU A 38 -7.75 -7.85 14.54
N LYS A 39 -7.36 -8.30 15.74
CA LYS A 39 -8.01 -7.98 17.02
C LYS A 39 -6.97 -7.54 18.03
N GLY A 40 -7.33 -6.50 18.79
CA GLY A 40 -6.47 -5.93 19.83
C GLY A 40 -5.84 -4.60 19.40
N PRO A 41 -4.81 -4.13 20.11
CA PRO A 41 -4.06 -2.94 19.73
C PRO A 41 -3.40 -3.16 18.37
N ARG A 42 -3.67 -2.28 17.41
CA ARG A 42 -3.06 -2.33 16.10
C ARG A 42 -1.57 -1.99 16.18
N GLU A 43 -0.78 -2.73 15.42
CA GLU A 43 0.68 -2.58 15.32
C GLU A 43 1.10 -2.22 13.89
N ALA A 44 0.36 -2.71 12.89
CA ALA A 44 0.59 -2.44 11.49
C ALA A 44 -0.70 -2.48 10.66
N TRP A 45 -0.57 -2.12 9.40
CA TRP A 45 -1.60 -2.21 8.38
C TRP A 45 -1.18 -3.18 7.29
N ASP A 46 -2.10 -4.05 6.90
CA ASP A 46 -2.06 -4.80 5.66
C ASP A 46 -2.86 -4.02 4.61
N VAL A 47 -2.22 -3.59 3.53
CA VAL A 47 -2.78 -2.67 2.54
C VAL A 47 -2.57 -3.22 1.15
N GLN A 48 -3.66 -3.50 0.46
CA GLN A 48 -3.62 -3.84 -0.96
C GLN A 48 -3.85 -2.57 -1.79
N VAL A 49 -2.99 -2.32 -2.76
CA VAL A 49 -3.09 -1.19 -3.69
C VAL A 49 -3.11 -1.65 -5.14
N ASN A 50 -3.80 -0.86 -5.97
CA ASN A 50 -3.75 -0.99 -7.41
C ASN A 50 -3.22 0.28 -8.06
N PHE A 51 -2.53 0.13 -9.18
CA PHE A 51 -2.10 1.23 -10.03
C PHE A 51 -1.86 0.74 -11.46
N MET A 52 -1.76 1.69 -12.39
CA MET A 52 -1.42 1.46 -13.78
C MET A 52 0.05 1.82 -14.04
N LEU A 53 0.76 0.95 -14.75
CA LEU A 53 2.11 1.18 -15.25
C LEU A 53 2.25 0.46 -16.59
N ASP A 54 2.74 1.15 -17.62
CA ASP A 54 2.93 0.59 -18.98
C ASP A 54 1.70 -0.14 -19.53
N ALA A 55 0.51 0.46 -19.35
CA ALA A 55 -0.80 -0.10 -19.72
C ALA A 55 -1.19 -1.42 -19.04
N LEU A 56 -0.45 -1.84 -18.01
CA LEU A 56 -0.78 -2.98 -17.16
C LEU A 56 -1.28 -2.50 -15.81
N LYS A 57 -2.26 -3.22 -15.26
CA LYS A 57 -2.75 -3.01 -13.90
C LYS A 57 -1.97 -3.91 -12.95
N TYR A 58 -1.35 -3.29 -11.95
CA TYR A 58 -0.61 -3.98 -10.90
C TYR A 58 -1.44 -4.02 -9.61
N THR A 59 -1.37 -5.16 -8.91
CA THR A 59 -1.92 -5.32 -7.56
C THR A 59 -0.77 -5.63 -6.60
N VAL A 60 -0.55 -4.79 -5.59
CA VAL A 60 0.57 -4.93 -4.64
C VAL A 60 0.05 -4.94 -3.22
N ASP A 61 0.59 -5.86 -2.42
CA ASP A 61 0.39 -6.01 -0.99
C ASP A 61 1.46 -5.23 -0.23
N LEU A 62 1.09 -4.46 0.77
CA LEU A 62 2.00 -3.68 1.61
C LEU A 62 1.74 -3.96 3.09
N GLU A 63 2.81 -4.16 3.85
CA GLU A 63 2.73 -4.15 5.32
C GLU A 63 3.34 -2.85 5.84
N ILE A 64 2.52 -2.00 6.47
CA ILE A 64 2.92 -0.66 6.96
C ILE A 64 2.84 -0.63 8.48
N GLN A 65 3.98 -0.49 9.14
CA GLN A 65 4.03 -0.35 10.60
C GLN A 65 3.33 0.93 11.05
N GLU A 66 2.37 0.84 11.97
CA GLU A 66 1.62 2.00 12.47
C GLU A 66 2.59 3.01 13.12
N LYS A 67 3.57 2.48 13.87
CA LYS A 67 4.61 3.31 14.47
C LYS A 67 5.67 3.67 13.44
N GLY A 68 5.68 4.94 13.05
CA GLY A 68 6.69 5.53 12.19
C GLY A 68 6.50 5.30 10.68
N GLY A 69 5.50 4.51 10.28
CA GLY A 69 5.10 4.37 8.87
C GLY A 69 6.09 3.62 7.99
N HIS A 70 6.96 2.80 8.58
CA HIS A 70 7.89 1.98 7.82
C HIS A 70 7.14 0.84 7.14
N VAL A 71 7.38 0.68 5.84
CA VAL A 71 6.88 -0.47 5.10
C VAL A 71 7.86 -1.62 5.26
N THR A 72 7.41 -2.70 5.90
CA THR A 72 8.22 -3.88 6.23
C THR A 72 8.13 -4.95 5.15
N ASN A 73 7.07 -4.93 4.34
CA ASN A 73 6.87 -5.83 3.22
C ASN A 73 6.19 -5.10 2.06
N ALA A 74 6.61 -5.41 0.83
CA ALA A 74 5.95 -4.98 -0.39
C ALA A 74 6.02 -6.13 -1.40
N ARG A 75 4.86 -6.69 -1.75
CA ARG A 75 4.77 -7.91 -2.57
C ARG A 75 3.82 -7.70 -3.74
N LEU A 76 4.31 -7.95 -4.95
CA LEU A 76 3.45 -8.04 -6.14
C LEU A 76 2.53 -9.26 -6.01
N ILE A 77 1.22 -9.03 -6.08
CA ILE A 77 0.18 -10.08 -6.08
C ILE A 77 -0.13 -10.48 -7.51
N ASP A 78 -0.39 -9.51 -8.39
CA ASP A 78 -0.87 -9.77 -9.74
C ASP A 78 -0.51 -8.65 -10.73
N THR A 79 -0.52 -8.98 -12.02
CA THR A 79 -0.38 -8.03 -13.14
C THR A 79 -1.30 -8.46 -14.27
N MET A 80 -2.20 -7.57 -14.70
CA MET A 80 -3.19 -7.87 -15.72
C MET A 80 -3.28 -6.79 -16.80
N THR A 81 -3.56 -7.19 -18.05
CA THR A 81 -3.97 -6.25 -19.10
C THR A 81 -5.44 -5.90 -18.90
N PRO A 82 -5.81 -4.61 -18.75
CA PRO A 82 -7.21 -4.20 -18.72
C PRO A 82 -7.93 -4.58 -20.03
N LEU A 83 -9.19 -5.00 -19.93
CA LEU A 83 -10.05 -5.31 -21.08
C LEU A 83 -10.68 -4.06 -21.70
#